data_AF-A0A2H6MZQ5-F1
#
_entry.id   AF-A0A2H6MZQ5-F1
#
_cell.length_a   1.000
_cell.length_b   1.000
_cell.length_c   1.000
_cell.angle_alpha   90.00
_cell.angle_beta   90.00
_cell.angle_gamma   90.00
#
_symmetry.space_group_name_H-M   'P 1'
#
loop_
_entity.id
_entity.type
_entity.pdbx_description
1 polymer ?
#
loop_
_entity_poly.entity_id
_entity_poly.type
_entity_poly.pdbx_seq_one_letter_code
_entity_poly.pdbx_strand_id
1 'polypeptide(L)'
;NKETEEALIHLAMDRASNYLRFQNMEEDKEENLVLVMAEIIAELLQREKNEIINELDDVYRVFRSYARWHRLPREVHIRFARRQVKDIIYKISRDEEIKYKGKEILVLKQV
;
A
#
# COMPACT_ATOMS: atom_id res chain seq x y z
N ASN A 1 14.94 9.21 -28.81
CA ASN A 1 13.65 9.78 -29.24
C ASN A 1 13.05 10.41 -27.99
N LYS A 2 13.37 11.70 -27.76
CA LYS A 2 13.29 12.31 -26.42
C LYS A 2 11.85 12.48 -25.92
N GLU A 3 10.93 12.79 -26.83
CA GLU A 3 9.50 12.94 -26.54
C GLU A 3 8.83 11.61 -26.10
N THR A 4 9.24 10.47 -26.68
CA THR A 4 8.70 9.17 -26.26
C THR A 4 9.20 8.74 -24.89
N GLU A 5 10.44 9.10 -24.54
CA GLU A 5 11.00 8.85 -23.20
C GLU A 5 10.32 9.72 -22.14
N GLU A 6 10.08 11.00 -22.44
CA GLU A 6 9.34 11.92 -21.55
C GLU A 6 7.88 11.47 -21.34
N ALA A 7 7.20 11.01 -22.40
CA ALA A 7 5.86 10.46 -22.31
C ALA A 7 5.82 9.16 -21.47
N LEU A 8 6.80 8.26 -21.66
CA LEU A 8 6.94 7.03 -20.86
C LEU A 8 7.16 7.33 -19.38
N ILE A 9 8.00 8.32 -19.06
CA ILE A 9 8.24 8.76 -17.68
C ILE A 9 6.94 9.33 -17.08
N HIS A 10 6.22 10.18 -17.80
CA HIS A 10 4.96 10.75 -17.31
C HIS A 10 3.91 9.66 -17.04
N LEU A 11 3.76 8.68 -17.95
CA LEU A 11 2.87 7.53 -17.78
C LEU A 11 3.28 6.66 -16.58
N ALA A 12 4.58 6.42 -16.39
CA ALA A 12 5.09 5.67 -15.24
C ALA A 12 4.84 6.41 -13.92
N MET A 13 5.08 7.73 -13.89
CA MET A 13 4.83 8.58 -12.72
C MET A 13 3.34 8.64 -12.37
N ASP A 14 2.47 8.78 -13.36
CA ASP A 14 1.03 8.79 -13.15
C ASP A 14 0.54 7.45 -12.60
N ARG A 15 1.06 6.35 -13.14
CA ARG A 15 0.78 4.99 -12.64
C ARG A 15 1.30 4.79 -11.21
N ALA A 16 2.50 5.27 -10.88
CA ALA A 16 3.09 5.18 -9.53
C ALA A 16 2.36 6.07 -8.52
N SER A 17 1.74 7.16 -8.98
CA SER A 17 1.10 8.17 -8.12
C SER A 17 -0.05 7.63 -7.26
N ASN A 18 -0.62 6.49 -7.66
CA ASN A 18 -1.74 5.83 -6.99
C ASN A 18 -1.33 4.72 -6.03
N TYR A 19 -0.02 4.48 -5.84
CA TYR A 19 0.48 3.41 -4.97
C TYR A 19 0.94 3.92 -3.60
N LEU A 20 0.62 3.15 -2.55
CA LEU A 20 1.32 3.17 -1.27
C LEU A 20 1.96 1.82 -0.98
N ARG A 21 3.04 1.87 -0.22
CA ARG A 21 3.81 0.70 0.22
C ARG A 21 3.68 0.58 1.73
N PHE A 22 3.31 -0.60 2.21
CA PHE A 22 3.13 -0.92 3.62
C PHE A 22 4.19 -1.94 4.03
N GLN A 23 5.00 -1.60 5.03
CA GLN A 23 6.09 -2.43 5.55
C GLN A 23 5.76 -3.00 6.93
N ASN A 24 6.56 -3.98 7.36
CA ASN A 24 6.44 -4.64 8.68
C ASN A 24 5.13 -5.39 8.92
N MET A 25 4.36 -5.66 7.87
CA MET A 25 3.14 -6.45 7.98
C MET A 25 3.46 -7.92 8.15
N GLU A 26 2.99 -8.49 9.25
CA GLU A 26 3.07 -9.92 9.51
C GLU A 26 2.43 -10.74 8.38
N GLU A 27 2.97 -11.94 8.14
CA GLU A 27 2.51 -12.82 7.10
C GLU A 27 1.84 -14.04 7.70
N ASP A 28 0.56 -14.21 7.42
CA ASP A 28 -0.11 -15.49 7.60
C ASP A 28 -0.25 -16.22 6.26
N LYS A 29 -0.22 -17.55 6.29
CA LYS A 29 -0.32 -18.40 5.09
C LYS A 29 -1.73 -18.41 4.50
N GLU A 30 -2.74 -18.14 5.33
CA GLU A 30 -4.16 -18.21 4.95
C GLU A 30 -4.83 -16.82 4.91
N GLU A 31 -4.07 -15.74 5.05
CA GLU A 31 -4.61 -14.39 5.04
C GLU A 31 -5.06 -13.96 3.64
N ASN A 32 -6.31 -13.50 3.55
CA ASN A 32 -6.76 -12.71 2.41
C ASN A 32 -6.21 -11.29 2.56
N LEU A 33 -5.15 -10.99 1.81
CA LEU A 33 -4.44 -9.72 1.88
C LEU A 33 -5.36 -8.51 1.65
N VAL A 34 -6.33 -8.61 0.74
CA VAL A 34 -7.28 -7.52 0.46
C VAL A 34 -8.12 -7.21 1.69
N LEU A 35 -8.64 -8.25 2.35
CA LEU A 35 -9.49 -8.08 3.53
C LEU A 35 -8.69 -7.50 4.71
N VAL A 36 -7.47 -7.98 4.94
CA VAL A 36 -6.59 -7.47 6.00
C VAL A 36 -6.26 -5.99 5.77
N MET A 37 -5.88 -5.61 4.54
CA MET A 37 -5.57 -4.22 4.23
C MET A 37 -6.80 -3.33 4.34
N ALA A 38 -7.95 -3.80 3.86
CA ALA A 38 -9.19 -3.06 3.96
C ALA A 38 -9.61 -2.83 5.42
N GLU A 39 -9.42 -3.81 6.30
CA GLU A 39 -9.70 -3.69 7.74
C GLU A 39 -8.80 -2.64 8.40
N ILE A 40 -7.47 -2.71 8.19
CA ILE A 40 -6.53 -1.73 8.76
C ILE A 40 -6.84 -0.30 8.29
N ILE A 41 -7.13 -0.14 6.99
CA ILE A 41 -7.44 1.18 6.42
C ILE A 41 -8.83 1.66 6.85
N ALA A 42 -9.79 0.76 7.03
CA ALA A 42 -11.13 1.08 7.54
C ALA A 42 -11.06 1.60 8.97
N GLU A 43 -10.26 0.97 9.83
CA GLU A 43 -10.00 1.45 11.19
C GLU A 43 -9.34 2.84 11.17
N LEU A 44 -8.30 3.02 10.35
CA LEU A 44 -7.58 4.29 10.21
C LEU A 44 -8.48 5.44 9.75
N LEU A 45 -9.38 5.17 8.79
CA LEU A 45 -10.29 6.17 8.22
C LEU A 45 -11.63 6.25 8.95
N GLN A 46 -11.87 5.40 9.95
CA GLN A 46 -13.15 5.23 10.64
C GLN A 46 -14.32 5.03 9.65
N ARG A 47 -14.13 4.14 8.67
CA ARG A 47 -15.10 3.82 7.61
C ARG A 47 -15.45 2.34 7.60
N GLU A 48 -16.49 2.01 6.85
CA GLU A 48 -16.89 0.62 6.62
C GLU A 48 -15.87 -0.12 5.74
N LYS A 49 -15.53 -1.35 6.13
CA LYS A 49 -14.55 -2.19 5.40
C LYS A 49 -14.93 -2.37 3.92
N ASN A 50 -16.21 -2.55 3.63
CA ASN A 50 -16.69 -2.77 2.26
C ASN A 50 -16.49 -1.54 1.37
N GLU A 51 -16.57 -0.32 1.94
CA GLU A 51 -16.27 0.90 1.19
C GLU A 51 -14.79 0.94 0.82
N ILE A 52 -13.92 0.57 1.75
CA ILE A 52 -12.48 0.53 1.51
C ILE A 52 -12.12 -0.49 0.44
N ILE A 53 -12.71 -1.69 0.46
CA ILE A 53 -12.46 -2.72 -0.57
C ILE A 53 -12.71 -2.16 -1.98
N ASN A 54 -13.75 -1.35 -2.16
CA ASN A 54 -14.06 -0.74 -3.46
C ASN A 54 -13.06 0.36 -3.88
N GLU A 55 -12.26 0.88 -2.95
CA GLU A 55 -11.20 1.85 -3.20
C GLU A 55 -9.84 1.18 -3.47
N LEU A 56 -9.72 -0.14 -3.22
CA LEU A 56 -8.52 -0.94 -3.49
C LEU A 56 -8.60 -1.55 -4.88
N ASP A 57 -7.75 -1.08 -5.78
CA ASP A 57 -7.68 -1.58 -7.16
C ASP A 57 -6.84 -2.86 -7.26
N ASP A 58 -5.63 -2.84 -6.69
CA ASP A 58 -4.67 -3.94 -6.73
C ASP A 58 -3.91 -3.99 -5.41
N VAL A 59 -3.79 -5.19 -4.84
CA VAL A 59 -3.11 -5.42 -3.56
C VAL A 59 -2.21 -6.64 -3.71
N TYR A 60 -0.89 -6.47 -3.53
CA TYR A 60 0.05 -7.58 -3.67
C TYR A 60 1.26 -7.45 -2.75
N ARG A 61 1.83 -8.59 -2.38
CA ARG A 61 3.13 -8.65 -1.68
C ARG A 61 4.27 -8.61 -2.69
N VAL A 62 5.26 -7.78 -2.42
CA VAL A 62 6.47 -7.68 -3.25
C VAL A 62 7.47 -8.75 -2.84
N PHE A 63 7.77 -9.63 -3.79
CA PHE A 63 8.79 -10.66 -3.63
C PHE A 63 10.18 -10.08 -3.91
N ARG A 64 10.80 -9.47 -2.89
CA ARG A 64 12.24 -9.14 -2.96
C ARG A 64 13.06 -10.32 -2.46
N SER A 65 14.07 -10.73 -3.23
CA SER A 65 15.01 -11.81 -2.86
C SER A 65 15.61 -11.56 -1.47
N TYR A 66 16.01 -10.32 -1.19
CA TYR A 66 16.54 -9.90 0.11
C TYR A 66 15.63 -10.29 1.29
N ALA A 67 14.33 -9.96 1.22
CA ALA A 67 13.38 -10.28 2.30
C ALA A 67 13.30 -11.80 2.55
N ARG A 68 13.37 -12.61 1.48
CA ARG A 68 13.41 -14.07 1.57
C ARG A 68 14.68 -14.58 2.28
N TRP A 69 15.85 -14.04 1.94
CA TRP A 69 17.13 -14.45 2.54
C TRP A 69 17.20 -14.09 4.03
N HIS A 70 16.67 -12.92 4.40
CA HIS A 70 16.73 -12.40 5.78
C HIS A 70 15.48 -12.70 6.62
N ARG A 71 14.52 -13.48 6.09
CA ARG A 71 13.24 -13.80 6.76
C ARG A 71 12.49 -12.55 7.25
N LEU A 72 12.57 -11.46 6.47
CA LEU A 72 11.85 -10.23 6.74
C LEU A 72 10.43 -10.31 6.17
N PRO A 73 9.44 -9.67 6.81
CA PRO A 73 8.10 -9.59 6.24
C PRO A 73 8.12 -8.87 4.88
N ARG A 74 7.41 -9.42 3.89
CA ARG A 74 7.30 -8.82 2.56
C ARG A 74 6.42 -7.58 2.62
N GLU A 75 6.89 -6.57 1.91
CA GLU A 75 6.18 -5.31 1.72
C GLU A 75 4.91 -5.53 0.90
N VAL A 76 3.83 -4.84 1.28
CA VAL A 76 2.54 -4.86 0.59
C VAL A 76 2.40 -3.58 -0.22
N HIS A 77 2.13 -3.72 -1.51
CA HIS A 77 1.85 -2.60 -2.41
C HIS A 77 0.36 -2.56 -2.69
N ILE A 78 -0.22 -1.36 -2.56
CA ILE A 78 -1.64 -1.12 -2.80
C ILE A 78 -1.78 -0.04 -3.86
N ARG A 79 -2.48 -0.34 -4.96
CA ARG A 79 -3.05 0.68 -5.85
C ARG A 79 -4.40 1.09 -5.31
N PHE A 80 -4.61 2.39 -5.20
CA PHE A 80 -5.91 2.96 -4.88
C PHE A 80 -6.62 3.42 -6.15
N ALA A 81 -7.93 3.17 -6.23
CA ALA A 81 -8.78 3.66 -7.30
C ALA A 81 -8.82 5.20 -7.35
N ARG A 82 -8.83 5.83 -6.16
CA ARG A 82 -8.88 7.28 -6.00
C ARG A 82 -7.63 7.81 -5.32
N ARG A 83 -6.92 8.71 -6.00
CA ARG A 83 -5.75 9.42 -5.47
C ARG A 83 -6.03 10.19 -4.18
N GLN A 84 -7.25 10.72 -4.03
CA GLN A 84 -7.66 11.46 -2.81
C GLN A 84 -7.59 10.58 -1.56
N VAL A 85 -8.08 9.33 -1.64
CA VAL A 85 -8.06 8.38 -0.51
C VAL A 85 -6.62 8.05 -0.12
N LYS A 86 -5.78 7.77 -1.12
CA LYS A 86 -4.34 7.55 -0.94
C LYS A 86 -3.65 8.72 -0.23
N ASP A 87 -3.92 9.96 -0.66
CA ASP A 87 -3.29 11.15 -0.07
C ASP A 87 -3.76 11.42 1.37
N ILE A 88 -5.01 11.09 1.70
CA ILE A 88 -5.53 11.16 3.08
C ILE A 88 -4.83 10.12 3.97
N ILE A 89 -4.79 8.86 3.54
CA ILE A 89 -4.11 7.77 4.27
C ILE A 89 -2.66 8.15 4.54
N TYR A 90 -1.95 8.68 3.54
CA TYR A 90 -0.55 9.06 3.68
C TYR A 90 -0.32 10.24 4.63
N LYS A 91 -1.29 11.15 4.76
CA LYS A 91 -1.22 12.25 5.74
C LYS A 91 -1.42 11.71 7.14
N ILE A 92 -2.48 10.92 7.35
CA ILE A 92 -2.80 10.34 8.66
C ILE A 92 -1.66 9.42 9.13
N SER A 93 -1.09 8.60 8.24
CA SER A 93 0.03 7.71 8.58
C SER A 93 1.33 8.43 8.96
N ARG A 94 1.41 9.75 8.79
CA ARG A 94 2.54 10.55 9.30
C ARG A 94 2.28 11.09 10.70
N ASP A 95 1.02 11.30 11.03
CA ASP A 95 0.59 11.90 12.30
C ASP A 95 0.24 10.82 13.34
N GLU A 96 -0.21 9.65 12.88
CA GLU A 96 -0.67 8.53 13.70
C GLU A 96 0.15 7.25 13.45
N GLU A 97 0.46 6.54 14.53
CA GLU A 97 1.08 5.21 14.47
C GLU A 97 0.05 4.15 14.07
N ILE A 98 0.23 3.55 12.90
CA ILE A 98 -0.61 2.43 12.46
C ILE A 98 -0.05 1.14 13.06
N LYS A 99 -0.83 0.46 13.90
CA LYS A 99 -0.44 -0.80 14.54
C LYS A 99 -1.31 -1.95 14.04
N TYR A 100 -0.66 -3.06 13.70
CA TYR A 100 -1.34 -4.30 13.36
C TYR A 100 -0.64 -5.48 14.03
N LYS A 101 -1.42 -6.33 14.72
CA LYS A 101 -0.89 -7.47 15.51
C LYS A 101 0.27 -7.07 16.45
N GLY A 102 0.21 -5.87 17.02
CA GLY A 102 1.23 -5.36 17.94
C GLY A 102 2.53 -4.86 17.29
N LYS A 103 2.62 -4.84 15.95
CA LYS A 103 3.74 -4.26 15.19
C LYS A 103 3.31 -2.97 14.50
N GLU A 104 4.22 -2.00 14.45
CA GLU A 104 4.01 -0.75 13.73
C GLU A 104 4.19 -0.97 12.22
N ILE A 105 3.22 -0.49 11.43
CA ILE A 105 3.25 -0.50 9.97
C ILE A 105 3.79 0.83 9.49
N LEU A 106 4.84 0.77 8.68
CA LEU A 106 5.38 1.96 8.01
C LEU A 106 4.73 2.11 6.63
N VAL A 107 4.27 3.33 6.31
CA VAL A 107 3.63 3.66 5.04
C VAL A 107 4.53 4.59 4.22
N LEU A 108 4.88 4.17 3.00
CA LEU A 108 5.77 4.89 2.09
C LEU A 108 5.10 5.14 0.72
N LYS A 109 5.55 6.18 0.02
CA LYS A 109 5.16 6.42 -1.37
C LYS A 109 5.92 5.48 -2.32
N GLN A 110 5.28 5.12 -3.43
CA GLN A 110 5.97 4.57 -4.60
C GLN A 110 6.61 5.72 -5.39
N VAL A 111 7.90 5.57 -5.75
CA VAL A 111 8.66 6.52 -6.59
C VAL A 111 8.67 6.04 -8.03
#